data_AF-A0A0C9YFP6-F1
#
_entry.id   AF-A0A0C9YFP6-F1
#
_cell.length_a   1.000
_cell.length_b   1.000
_cell.length_c   1.000
_cell.angle_alpha   90.00
_cell.angle_beta   90.00
_cell.angle_gamma   90.00
#
_symmetry.space_group_name_H-M   'P 1'
#
loop_
_entity.id
_entity.type
_entity.pdbx_description
1 polymer ?
#
loop_
_entity_poly.entity_id
_entity_poly.type
_entity_poly.pdbx_seq_one_letter_code
_entity_poly.pdbx_strand_id
1 'polypeptide(L)'
;IGQLWSPIVFERPGGGSITTHDLLADIYAFFQTRVTRAEVERISALGKDEYRSLVDAYRRRTTQRGLGVLRDWEWREGMKRVDCLGEGRWWWGVSVTYPYHNDDIDGDNLDGMP
;
A
#
# COMPACT_ATOMS: atom_id res chain seq x y z
N ILE A 1 -7.88 17.40 5.98
CA ILE A 1 -7.71 15.92 6.05
C ILE A 1 -7.01 15.43 7.31
N GLY A 2 -5.97 16.11 7.84
CA GLY A 2 -5.19 15.62 9.00
C GLY A 2 -5.93 15.39 10.34
N GLN A 3 -7.17 15.87 10.49
CA GLN A 3 -8.04 15.61 11.66
C GLN A 3 -9.10 14.52 11.41
N LEU A 4 -9.18 13.97 10.19
CA LEU A 4 -10.23 13.01 9.83
C LEU A 4 -10.04 11.67 10.53
N TRP A 5 -8.78 11.26 10.71
CA TRP A 5 -8.39 9.98 11.26
C TRP A 5 -7.49 10.17 12.48
N SER A 6 -7.63 9.28 13.45
CA SER A 6 -6.72 9.17 14.57
C SER A 6 -5.29 8.90 14.08
N PRO A 7 -4.26 9.30 14.85
CA PRO A 7 -2.89 8.92 14.57
C PRO A 7 -2.76 7.41 14.33
N ILE A 8 -1.86 7.02 13.41
CA ILE A 8 -1.50 5.62 13.22
C ILE A 8 -0.79 5.17 14.50
N VAL A 9 -1.40 4.24 15.23
CA VAL A 9 -0.84 3.69 16.45
C VAL A 9 -0.03 2.45 16.07
N PHE A 10 1.27 2.47 16.38
CA PHE A 10 2.16 1.34 16.16
C PHE A 10 2.21 0.52 17.45
N GLU A 11 1.64 -0.69 17.42
CA GLU A 11 1.76 -1.62 18.54
C GLU A 11 3.12 -2.30 18.49
N ARG A 12 3.76 -2.49 19.65
CA ARG A 12 4.98 -3.32 19.75
C ARG A 12 4.58 -4.76 20.03
N PRO A 13 4.52 -5.64 19.02
CA PRO A 13 4.29 -7.05 19.30
C PRO A 13 5.48 -7.58 20.14
N GLY A 14 5.19 -8.04 21.35
CA GLY A 14 6.18 -8.72 22.21
C GLY A 14 7.23 -7.84 22.91
N GLY A 15 7.07 -6.51 22.91
CA GLY A 15 7.97 -5.61 23.65
C GLY A 15 9.35 -5.39 23.02
N GLY A 16 9.56 -5.85 21.78
CA GLY A 16 10.80 -5.66 21.02
C GLY A 16 11.00 -4.24 20.45
N SER A 17 12.13 -4.03 19.75
CA SER A 17 12.39 -2.81 18.99
C SER A 17 11.48 -2.73 17.76
N ILE A 18 10.89 -1.57 17.51
CA ILE A 18 10.14 -1.29 16.29
C ILE A 18 11.12 -1.23 15.11
N THR A 19 10.85 -2.00 14.07
CA THR A 19 11.64 -1.96 12.83
C THR A 19 11.00 -1.03 11.79
N THR A 20 11.80 -0.65 10.79
CA THR A 20 11.29 0.08 9.60
C THR A 20 10.19 -0.71 8.89
N HIS A 21 10.27 -2.04 8.90
CA HIS A 21 9.25 -2.91 8.32
C HIS A 21 7.91 -2.75 9.05
N ASP A 22 7.91 -2.77 10.38
CA ASP A 22 6.69 -2.63 11.20
C ASP A 22 6.00 -1.29 10.94
N LEU A 23 6.77 -0.20 10.86
CA LEU A 23 6.25 1.13 10.53
C LEU A 23 5.56 1.14 9.16
N LEU A 24 6.18 0.53 8.15
CA LEU A 24 5.67 0.56 6.79
C LEU A 24 4.46 -0.38 6.62
N ALA A 25 4.43 -1.49 7.35
CA ALA A 25 3.31 -2.42 7.41
C ALA A 25 2.07 -1.74 8.04
N ASP A 26 2.23 -1.02 9.14
CA ASP A 26 1.13 -0.32 9.81
C ASP A 26 0.61 0.85 8.97
N ILE A 27 1.50 1.59 8.30
CA ILE A 27 1.10 2.63 7.33
C ILE A 27 0.29 2.00 6.19
N TYR A 28 0.75 0.86 5.65
CA TYR A 28 0.04 0.14 4.61
C TYR A 28 -1.34 -0.33 5.08
N ALA A 29 -1.42 -0.97 6.25
CA ALA A 29 -2.67 -1.45 6.84
C ALA A 29 -3.68 -0.32 7.08
N PHE A 30 -3.18 0.83 7.57
CA PHE A 30 -4.00 2.02 7.76
C PHE A 30 -4.65 2.47 6.45
N PHE A 31 -3.90 2.53 5.35
CA PHE A 31 -4.43 2.93 4.05
C PHE A 31 -5.34 1.88 3.38
N GLN A 32 -5.13 0.60 3.67
CA GLN A 32 -5.98 -0.49 3.19
C GLN A 32 -7.32 -0.61 3.93
N THR A 33 -7.49 0.10 5.04
CA THR A 33 -8.74 0.11 5.82
C THR A 33 -9.88 0.72 5.01
N ARG A 34 -11.07 0.11 5.07
CA ARG A 34 -12.28 0.60 4.40
C ARG A 34 -12.73 1.94 4.97
N VAL A 35 -13.20 2.84 4.10
CA VAL A 35 -13.78 4.12 4.51
C VAL A 35 -15.20 3.87 5.03
N THR A 36 -15.44 4.27 6.27
CA THR A 36 -16.75 4.23 6.92
C THR A 36 -17.67 5.32 6.37
N ARG A 37 -18.98 5.14 6.54
CA ARG A 37 -19.97 6.13 6.12
C ARG A 37 -19.75 7.51 6.76
N ALA A 38 -19.40 7.55 8.04
CA ALA A 38 -19.12 8.81 8.74
C ALA A 38 -17.89 9.52 8.17
N GLU A 39 -16.86 8.78 7.74
CA GLU A 39 -15.70 9.34 7.07
C GLU A 39 -16.07 9.88 5.68
N VAL A 40 -16.89 9.16 4.91
CA VAL A 40 -17.40 9.63 3.61
C VAL A 40 -18.20 10.93 3.76
N GLU A 41 -19.08 11.01 4.75
CA GLU A 41 -19.88 12.21 5.04
C GLU A 41 -18.97 13.40 5.40
N ARG A 42 -17.93 13.18 6.23
CA ARG A 42 -16.94 14.22 6.54
C ARG A 42 -16.11 14.62 5.31
N ILE A 43 -15.65 13.69 4.49
CA ILE A 43 -14.91 13.97 3.25
C ILE A 43 -15.77 14.81 2.30
N SER A 44 -17.04 14.44 2.15
CA SER A 44 -18.00 15.18 1.32
C SER A 44 -18.24 16.61 1.83
N ALA A 45 -18.11 16.84 3.14
CA ALA A 45 -18.22 18.15 3.75
C ALA A 45 -16.97 19.04 3.58
N LEU A 46 -15.81 18.47 3.21
CA LEU A 46 -14.57 19.23 3.02
C LEU A 46 -14.55 20.05 1.71
N GLY A 47 -15.32 19.64 0.69
CA GLY A 47 -15.37 20.32 -0.59
C GLY A 47 -16.24 19.59 -1.62
N LYS A 48 -16.71 20.32 -2.64
CA LYS A 48 -17.60 19.78 -3.68
C LYS A 48 -16.99 18.66 -4.52
N ASP A 49 -15.67 18.61 -4.63
CA ASP A 49 -14.97 17.67 -5.52
C ASP A 49 -14.30 16.50 -4.79
N GLU A 50 -14.23 16.50 -3.46
CA GLU A 50 -13.47 15.48 -2.74
C GLU A 50 -14.13 14.12 -2.74
N TYR A 51 -15.46 14.09 -2.67
CA TYR A 51 -16.19 12.84 -2.85
C TYR A 51 -16.06 12.29 -4.28
N ARG A 52 -16.06 13.16 -5.30
CA ARG A 52 -15.83 12.74 -6.69
C ARG A 52 -14.42 12.19 -6.87
N SER A 53 -13.42 12.88 -6.33
CA SER A 53 -12.02 12.43 -6.35
C SER A 53 -11.85 11.05 -5.70
N LEU A 54 -12.49 10.84 -4.54
CA LEU A 54 -12.52 9.54 -3.85
C LEU A 54 -13.14 8.43 -4.72
N VAL A 55 -14.31 8.70 -5.33
CA VAL A 55 -15.02 7.74 -6.18
C VAL A 55 -14.22 7.43 -7.44
N ASP A 56 -13.60 8.43 -8.06
CA ASP A 56 -12.80 8.26 -9.26
C ASP A 56 -11.51 7.46 -8.96
N ALA A 57 -10.86 7.70 -7.82
CA ALA A 57 -9.73 6.90 -7.35
C ALA A 57 -10.14 5.44 -7.09
N TYR A 58 -11.24 5.21 -6.38
CA TYR A 58 -11.80 3.87 -6.15
C TYR A 58 -12.09 3.14 -7.46
N ARG A 59 -12.74 3.80 -8.42
CA ARG A 59 -13.04 3.21 -9.73
C ARG A 59 -11.78 2.84 -10.48
N ARG A 60 -10.74 3.69 -10.47
CA ARG A 60 -9.47 3.36 -11.13
C ARG A 60 -8.78 2.17 -10.48
N ARG A 61 -8.73 2.14 -9.14
CA ARG A 61 -8.18 0.99 -8.40
C ARG A 61 -8.94 -0.28 -8.71
N THR A 62 -10.25 -0.24 -8.87
CA THR A 62 -11.06 -1.45 -9.10
C THR A 62 -11.26 -1.81 -10.57
N THR A 63 -10.89 -0.97 -11.54
CA THR A 63 -11.09 -1.23 -12.97
C THR A 63 -9.79 -1.33 -13.77
N GLN A 64 -8.63 -1.28 -13.10
CA GLN A 64 -7.34 -1.37 -13.75
C GLN A 64 -7.20 -2.72 -14.47
N ARG A 65 -6.89 -2.66 -15.78
CA ARG A 65 -6.83 -3.84 -16.66
C ARG A 65 -5.87 -4.94 -16.17
N GLY A 66 -4.85 -4.57 -15.39
CA GLY A 66 -3.88 -5.51 -14.82
C GLY A 66 -4.36 -6.36 -13.65
N LEU A 67 -5.55 -6.09 -13.08
CA LEU A 67 -6.04 -6.81 -11.90
C LEU A 67 -6.63 -8.20 -12.23
N GLY A 68 -7.04 -8.44 -13.48
CA GLY A 68 -7.61 -9.71 -13.91
C GLY A 68 -8.71 -10.20 -12.95
N VAL A 69 -8.47 -11.36 -12.32
CA VAL A 69 -9.39 -12.00 -11.35
C VAL A 69 -9.54 -11.27 -10.02
N LEU A 70 -8.58 -10.41 -9.65
CA LEU A 70 -8.64 -9.64 -8.39
C LEU A 70 -9.61 -8.45 -8.46
N ARG A 71 -10.05 -8.10 -9.67
CA ARG A 71 -10.95 -6.98 -9.92
C ARG A 71 -12.24 -7.08 -9.10
N ASP A 72 -12.88 -8.24 -9.14
CA ASP A 72 -14.17 -8.46 -8.49
C ASP A 72 -14.01 -8.53 -6.96
N TRP A 73 -12.84 -8.94 -6.47
CA TRP A 73 -12.50 -8.91 -5.05
C TRP A 73 -12.29 -7.48 -4.55
N GLU A 74 -11.48 -6.68 -5.25
CA GLU A 74 -11.25 -5.26 -4.89
C GLU A 74 -12.56 -4.45 -4.95
N TRP A 75 -13.47 -4.78 -5.87
CA TRP A 75 -14.79 -4.18 -5.92
C TRP A 75 -15.65 -4.51 -4.69
N ARG A 76 -15.61 -5.76 -4.21
CA ARG A 76 -16.33 -6.18 -2.99
C ARG A 76 -15.75 -5.57 -1.71
N GLU A 77 -14.46 -5.30 -1.69
CA GLU A 77 -13.81 -4.60 -0.58
C GLU A 77 -14.28 -3.15 -0.44
N GLY A 78 -14.73 -2.53 -1.54
CA GLY A 78 -15.25 -1.16 -1.54
C GLY A 78 -14.17 -0.09 -1.40
N MET A 79 -14.58 1.12 -1.01
CA MET A 79 -13.69 2.28 -0.88
C MET A 79 -12.77 2.14 0.33
N LYS A 80 -11.48 2.42 0.14
CA LYS A 80 -10.42 2.34 1.16
C LYS A 80 -9.81 3.72 1.37
N ARG A 81 -9.17 3.93 2.52
CA ARG A 81 -8.53 5.22 2.86
C ARG A 81 -7.47 5.65 1.83
N VAL A 82 -6.81 4.69 1.18
CA VAL A 82 -5.89 4.95 0.06
C VAL A 82 -6.54 5.73 -1.08
N ASP A 83 -7.85 5.54 -1.32
CA ASP A 83 -8.57 6.23 -2.39
C ASP A 83 -8.74 7.74 -2.09
N CYS A 84 -8.54 8.18 -0.83
CA CYS A 84 -8.55 9.60 -0.45
C CYS A 84 -7.28 10.35 -0.87
N LEU A 85 -6.22 9.64 -1.30
CA LEU A 85 -4.95 10.27 -1.71
C LEU A 85 -5.04 10.93 -3.09
N GLY A 86 -6.10 10.63 -3.86
CA GLY A 86 -6.40 11.20 -5.17
C GLY A 86 -5.49 10.69 -6.29
N GLU A 87 -5.43 11.44 -7.40
CA GLU A 87 -4.59 11.11 -8.56
C GLU A 87 -3.09 11.21 -8.23
N GLY A 88 -2.33 10.20 -8.66
CA GLY A 88 -0.86 10.21 -8.62
C GLY A 88 -0.22 9.66 -7.34
N ARG A 89 -1.01 9.29 -6.33
CA ARG A 89 -0.49 8.73 -5.07
C ARG A 89 -0.97 7.30 -4.87
N TRP A 90 -0.22 6.37 -5.46
CA TRP A 90 -0.39 4.94 -5.26
C TRP A 90 0.60 4.51 -4.18
N TRP A 91 0.10 4.10 -3.01
CA TRP A 91 0.94 3.45 -2.01
C TRP A 91 0.99 1.95 -2.31
N TRP A 92 2.05 1.51 -3.01
CA TRP A 92 2.29 0.10 -3.34
C TRP A 92 2.88 -0.72 -2.18
N GLY A 93 3.04 -0.11 -0.99
CA GLY A 93 3.79 -0.70 0.11
C GLY A 93 5.29 -0.71 -0.15
N VAL A 94 6.02 -1.55 0.58
CA VAL A 94 7.45 -1.78 0.40
C VAL A 94 7.63 -2.99 -0.51
N SER A 95 8.32 -2.81 -1.64
CA SER A 95 8.84 -3.95 -2.40
C SER A 95 10.23 -4.28 -1.87
N VAL A 96 10.37 -5.44 -1.21
CA VAL A 96 11.69 -6.01 -0.90
C VAL A 96 12.08 -6.89 -2.07
N THR A 97 12.83 -6.33 -3.02
CA THR A 97 13.56 -7.13 -4.01
C THR A 97 14.83 -7.63 -3.36
N TYR A 98 14.85 -8.90 -2.97
CA TYR A 98 16.11 -9.57 -2.67
C TYR A 98 16.89 -9.68 -3.98
N PRO A 99 18.11 -9.13 -4.09
CA PRO A 99 18.98 -9.54 -5.17
C PRO A 99 19.23 -11.04 -4.95
N TYR A 100 18.83 -11.87 -5.90
CA TYR A 100 19.43 -13.19 -6.03
C TYR A 100 20.91 -12.93 -6.29
N HIS A 101 21.74 -13.00 -5.25
CA HIS A 101 23.17 -13.15 -5.43
C HIS A 101 23.32 -14.53 -6.06
N ASN A 102 23.69 -14.55 -7.35
CA ASN A 102 24.22 -15.75 -7.96
C ASN A 102 25.58 -15.99 -7.29
N ASP A 103 25.56 -16.62 -6.13
CA ASP A 103 26.75 -17.22 -5.53
C ASP A 103 26.99 -18.54 -6.26
N ASP A 104 27.33 -18.46 -7.55
CA ASP A 104 27.86 -19.59 -8.30
C ASP A 104 29.31 -19.28 -8.71
N ILE A 105 30.18 -19.68 -7.78
CA ILE A 105 31.46 -20.35 -7.99
C ILE A 105 32.66 -19.45 -8.32
N ASP A 106 33.42 -19.17 -7.27
CA ASP A 106 34.88 -19.04 -7.28
C ASP A 106 35.50 -20.12 -8.18
N GLY A 107 36.12 -19.67 -9.26
CA GLY A 107 36.79 -20.52 -10.23
C GLY A 107 38.06 -19.88 -10.79
N ASP A 108 38.80 -19.14 -9.95
CA ASP A 108 40.20 -18.85 -10.24
C ASP A 108 40.99 -20.16 -10.12
N ASN A 109 41.23 -20.81 -11.25
CA ASN A 109 42.37 -21.71 -11.45
C ASN A 109 42.89 -21.53 -12.88
N LEU A 110 43.68 -20.47 -13.06
CA LEU A 110 44.72 -20.45 -14.08
C LEU A 110 45.91 -21.23 -13.51
N ASP A 111 46.13 -22.47 -13.96
CA ASP A 111 47.48 -22.94 -14.35
C ASP A 111 47.48 -24.33 -15.01
N GLY A 112 48.15 -24.41 -16.17
CA GLY A 112 48.81 -25.62 -16.67
C GLY A 112 48.05 -26.56 -17.62
N MET A 113 48.14 -26.32 -18.94
CA MET A 113 48.46 -27.41 -19.88
C MET A 113 49.96 -27.76 -19.72
N PRO A 114 50.45 -28.98 -20.04
CA PRO A 114 49.83 -30.08 -20.77
C PRO A 114 49.59 -31.38 -19.96
#